data_AF-A0A1W6LC39-F1
#
_entry.id   AF-A0A1W6LC39-F1
#
_cell.length_a   1.000
_cell.length_b   1.000
_cell.length_c   1.000
_cell.angle_alpha   90.00
_cell.angle_beta   90.00
_cell.angle_gamma   90.00
#
_symmetry.space_group_name_H-M   'P 1'
#
loop_
_entity.id
_entity.type
_entity.pdbx_description
1 polymer ?
#
loop_
_entity_poly.entity_id
_entity_poly.type
_entity_poly.pdbx_seq_one_letter_code
_entity_poly.pdbx_strand_id
1 'polypeptide(L)' 'MKSKSLDQVGYEIRFQSLFQEGRALTFPCDAEGHVQMDALSDRARDNYLYARAVVGREYATPAVAPRYH' A
#
# COMPACT_ATOMS: atom_id res chain seq x y z
N MET A 1 24.25 16.95 1.93
CA MET A 1 24.18 15.90 2.96
C MET A 1 22.73 15.44 3.06
N LYS A 2 22.36 14.30 2.44
CA LYS A 2 21.00 13.73 2.57
C LYS A 2 21.07 12.74 3.72
N SER A 3 20.79 13.21 4.91
CA SER A 3 20.63 12.40 6.11
C SER A 3 19.51 11.41 5.83
N LYS A 4 19.87 10.16 5.50
CA LYS A 4 18.94 9.03 5.51
C LYS A 4 18.55 8.83 6.97
N SER A 5 17.41 9.37 7.38
CA SER A 5 16.83 9.08 8.67
C SER A 5 16.58 7.57 8.74
N LEU A 6 17.31 6.89 9.60
CA LEU A 6 17.25 5.44 9.86
C LEU A 6 16.05 5.07 10.77
N ASP A 7 15.05 5.95 10.87
CA ASP A 7 13.91 5.82 11.79
C ASP A 7 12.60 6.11 11.05
N GLN A 8 12.35 5.41 9.95
CA GLN A 8 10.99 5.23 9.43
C GLN A 8 10.92 3.82 8.87
N VAL A 9 10.72 2.83 9.73
CA VAL A 9 10.16 1.55 9.29
C VAL A 9 8.76 1.89 8.79
N GLY A 10 8.67 2.31 7.52
CA GLY A 10 7.41 2.59 6.88
C GLY A 10 6.64 1.28 6.77
N TYR A 11 5.34 1.33 6.99
CA TYR A 11 4.49 0.21 6.64
C TYR A 11 3.89 0.49 5.26
N GLU A 12 3.56 -0.58 4.56
CA GLU A 12 2.80 -0.50 3.34
C GLU A 12 1.68 -1.52 3.37
N ILE A 13 0.53 -1.10 2.87
CA ILE A 13 -0.61 -1.98 2.66
C ILE A 13 -0.50 -2.57 1.26
N ARG A 14 -0.57 -3.89 1.17
CA ARG A 14 -0.39 -4.64 -0.08
C ARG A 14 -1.69 -5.28 -0.50
N PHE A 15 -2.18 -4.88 -1.67
CA PHE A 15 -3.29 -5.49 -2.37
C PHE A 15 -2.74 -6.48 -3.40
N GLN A 16 -2.64 -7.76 -3.04
CA GLN A 16 -2.15 -8.80 -3.95
C GLN A 16 -3.24 -9.17 -4.96
N SER A 17 -2.91 -9.21 -6.26
CA SER A 17 -3.87 -9.62 -7.28
C SER A 17 -4.17 -11.11 -7.16
N LEU A 18 -5.45 -11.47 -7.23
CA LEU A 18 -5.91 -12.86 -7.18
C LEU A 18 -5.71 -13.59 -8.51
N PHE A 19 -5.68 -12.84 -9.62
CA PHE A 19 -5.59 -13.40 -10.97
C PHE A 19 -4.18 -13.36 -11.55
N GLN A 20 -3.32 -12.47 -11.04
CA GLN A 20 -1.97 -12.26 -11.56
C GLN A 20 -0.97 -12.39 -10.43
N GLU A 21 -0.41 -13.59 -10.27
CA GLU A 21 0.67 -13.84 -9.32
C GLU A 21 1.84 -12.87 -9.56
N GLY A 22 2.28 -12.20 -8.50
CA GLY A 22 3.36 -11.22 -8.54
C GLY A 22 2.95 -9.77 -8.78
N ARG A 23 1.70 -9.50 -9.21
CA ARG A 23 1.19 -8.12 -9.26
C ARG A 23 0.50 -7.75 -7.95
N ALA A 24 0.90 -6.61 -7.39
CA ALA A 24 0.24 -6.03 -6.25
C ALA A 24 0.28 -4.50 -6.33
N LEU A 25 -0.75 -3.86 -5.79
CA LEU A 25 -0.71 -2.43 -5.50
C LEU A 25 -0.26 -2.25 -4.06
N THR A 26 0.77 -1.43 -3.84
CA THR A 26 1.26 -1.10 -2.51
C THR A 26 1.13 0.38 -2.24
N PHE A 27 0.66 0.72 -1.05
CA PHE A 27 0.47 2.11 -0.62
C PHE A 27 1.09 2.30 0.76
N PRO A 28 1.73 3.46 1.03
CA PRO A 28 2.25 3.77 2.35
C PRO A 28 1.11 3.80 3.39
N CYS A 29 1.32 3.15 4.52
CA CYS A 29 0.41 3.17 5.66
C CYS A 29 1.20 3.22 6.98
N ASP A 30 0.47 3.37 8.08
CA ASP A 30 1.03 3.11 9.42
C ASP A 30 0.91 1.62 9.81
N ALA A 31 1.42 1.30 11.01
CA ALA A 31 1.44 -0.06 11.54
C ALA A 31 0.04 -0.68 11.74
N GLU A 32 -0.99 0.13 11.91
CA GLU A 32 -2.38 -0.32 12.03
C GLU A 32 -3.04 -0.51 10.65
N GLY A 33 -2.36 -0.08 9.58
CA GLY A 33 -2.84 -0.19 8.20
C GLY A 33 -3.65 1.02 7.73
N HIS A 34 -3.64 2.15 8.45
CA HIS A 34 -4.27 3.35 7.92
C HIS A 34 -3.41 3.99 6.85
N VAL A 35 -3.98 4.11 5.67
CA VAL A 35 -3.35 4.77 4.54
C VAL A 35 -3.54 6.28 4.70
N GLN A 36 -2.43 7.01 4.71
CA GLN A 36 -2.43 8.46 4.75
C GLN A 36 -2.81 9.00 3.37
N MET A 37 -4.11 9.15 3.11
CA MET A 37 -4.63 9.58 1.81
C MET A 37 -4.11 10.93 1.36
N ASP A 38 -3.79 11.82 2.30
CA ASP A 38 -3.23 13.15 2.04
C ASP A 38 -1.79 13.08 1.48
N ALA A 39 -1.05 12.03 1.85
CA ALA A 39 0.29 11.79 1.34
C ALA A 39 0.29 11.10 -0.04
N LEU A 40 -0.87 10.68 -0.55
CA LEU A 40 -1.01 10.05 -1.86
C LEU A 40 -1.24 11.09 -2.96
N SER A 41 -0.61 10.90 -4.12
CA SER A 41 -0.99 11.63 -5.34
C SER A 41 -2.39 11.20 -5.81
N ASP A 42 -3.08 12.04 -6.60
CA ASP A 42 -4.43 11.75 -7.12
C ASP A 42 -4.56 10.36 -7.77
N ARG A 43 -3.58 9.97 -8.59
CA ARG A 43 -3.56 8.63 -9.23
C ARG A 43 -3.42 7.50 -8.22
N ALA A 44 -2.62 7.68 -7.18
CA ALA A 44 -2.45 6.68 -6.14
C ALA A 44 -3.73 6.57 -5.29
N ARG A 45 -4.40 7.69 -5.03
CA ARG A 45 -5.69 7.71 -4.34
C ARG A 45 -6.78 6.99 -5.14
N ASP A 46 -6.88 7.23 -6.44
CA ASP A 46 -7.81 6.52 -7.32
C ASP A 46 -7.55 5.01 -7.33
N ASN A 47 -6.29 4.60 -7.52
CA ASN A 47 -5.90 3.20 -7.46
C ASN A 47 -6.20 2.55 -6.10
N TYR A 48 -6.01 3.27 -4.99
CA TYR A 48 -6.31 2.76 -3.66
C TYR A 48 -7.81 2.54 -3.48
N LEU A 49 -8.64 3.50 -3.89
CA LEU A 49 -10.10 3.39 -3.83
C LEU A 49 -10.61 2.24 -4.72
N TYR A 50 -10.06 2.11 -5.93
CA TYR A 50 -10.35 0.99 -6.83
C TYR A 50 -9.98 -0.35 -6.17
N ALA A 51 -8.73 -0.49 -5.71
CA ALA A 51 -8.24 -1.73 -5.11
C ALA A 51 -9.09 -2.14 -3.91
N ARG A 52 -9.47 -1.18 -3.06
CA ARG A 52 -10.35 -1.38 -1.91
C ARG A 52 -11.77 -1.80 -2.30
N ALA A 53 -12.31 -1.27 -3.39
CA ALA A 53 -13.64 -1.62 -3.88
C ALA A 53 -13.73 -3.05 -4.45
N VAL A 54 -12.61 -3.58 -4.98
CA VAL A 54 -12.55 -4.90 -5.61
C VAL A 54 -11.84 -5.97 -4.77
N VAL A 55 -11.66 -5.71 -3.46
CA VAL A 55 -11.16 -6.72 -2.50
C VAL A 55 -12.11 -7.91 -2.46
N GLY A 56 -11.54 -9.12 -2.48
CA GLY A 56 -12.28 -10.38 -2.57
C GLY A 56 -12.76 -10.74 -3.97
N ARG A 57 -12.57 -9.85 -4.95
CA ARG A 57 -12.91 -10.09 -6.37
C ARG A 57 -11.68 -10.11 -7.26
N GLU A 58 -10.88 -9.04 -7.26
CA GLU A 58 -9.66 -8.90 -8.07
C GLU A 58 -8.39 -8.83 -7.23
N TYR A 59 -8.49 -8.27 -6.03
CA TYR A 59 -7.42 -8.24 -5.04
C TYR A 59 -7.78 -9.05 -3.81
N ALA A 60 -6.79 -9.67 -3.18
CA ALA A 60 -6.93 -10.32 -1.89
C ALA A 60 -7.18 -9.28 -0.78
N THR A 61 -7.58 -9.76 0.40
CA THR A 61 -7.64 -8.92 1.60
C THR A 61 -6.30 -8.21 1.78
N PRO A 62 -6.30 -6.87 1.94
CA PRO A 62 -5.06 -6.12 2.05
C PRO A 62 -4.28 -6.54 3.29
N ALA A 63 -2.97 -6.71 3.14
CA ALA A 63 -2.07 -7.05 4.24
C ALA A 63 -1.10 -5.91 4.51
N VAL A 64 -0.93 -5.56 5.78
CA VAL A 64 0.09 -4.60 6.22
C VAL A 64 1.43 -5.31 6.30
N ALA A 65 2.43 -4.76 5.63
CA ALA A 65 3.78 -5.29 5.62
C ALA A 65 4.80 -4.17 5.88
N PRO A 66 5.94 -4.47 6.55
CA PRO A 66 7.05 -3.54 6.62
C PRO A 66 7.60 -3.26 5.22
N ARG A 67 7.80 -1.98 4.91
CA ARG A 67 8.45 -1.52 3.69
C ARG A 67 9.96 -1.73 3.81
N TYR A 68 10.44 -2.83 3.25
CA TYR A 68 11.88 -3.05 3.07
C TYR A 68 12.35 -2.26 1.84
N HIS A 69 13.22 -1.28 2.06
CA HIS A 69 13.70 -0.35 1.04
C HIS A 69 15.10 -0.71 0.52
#